data_AF-A0A8J2EDV9-F1
#
_entry.id   AF-A0A8J2EDV9-F1
#
_cell.length_a   1.000
_cell.length_b   1.000
_cell.length_c   1.000
_cell.angle_alpha   90.00
_cell.angle_beta   90.00
_cell.angle_gamma   90.00
#
_symmetry.space_group_name_H-M   'P 1'
#
loop_
_entity.id
_entity.type
_entity.pdbx_description
1 polymer ?
#
loop_
_entity_poly.entity_id
_entity_poly.type
_entity_poly.pdbx_seq_one_letter_code
_entity_poly.pdbx_strand_id
1 'polypeptide(L)'
;MMMQFYKEKILSPGQLKRLSEHKYSCSSASLLDSYLQPWWDWLVSKVPLWLAPNLITIVGLVINIATTLILVYYSPDAKAEPPRWACFLCALGLFIYQSLDSIDGKQARRTGSSSPLGELFDHGCDSVSTGSLKFGKIDVTEAQFTIISIHLTSAIFGPEIWMTEVIPYLNGLQLKYLIGGVTTICALSSFNSMFTVIFTGGVGKNGSTVAILGMTSMSQLISGIFYCGFFLVFIDFVKSFSSGGIGKNGSTIALPLIGTELKVVSLWCTVGIAILLAQSSLSVILGGGVGKNGSTVAGTSVLSPIIPFSLVVVPAYIIYRKSADQVYQNHPALYILSFGMVAAKVTNRLVVAHMTKNEMEYLDTALIGPCMLFLNQYFNFYFDEYYVLWLCFIWVAFDFLKYSSQVCLEICNHLKIMLFRIPYSNNDSDKNGTNRLQRTKSTKKHH
;
A
#
# COMPACT_ATOMS: atom_id res chain seq x y z
N MET A 1 -31.37 14.58 -3.68
CA MET A 1 -30.53 15.61 -3.05
C MET A 1 -29.01 15.34 -3.16
N MET A 2 -28.55 14.12 -3.52
CA MET A 2 -27.11 13.82 -3.73
C MET A 2 -26.55 14.18 -5.13
N MET A 3 -27.38 14.56 -6.10
CA MET A 3 -26.93 14.78 -7.49
C MET A 3 -26.37 16.19 -7.78
N GLN A 4 -26.39 17.13 -6.82
CA GLN A 4 -26.00 18.53 -7.08
C GLN A 4 -24.55 18.89 -6.71
N PHE A 5 -23.78 17.99 -6.07
CA PHE A 5 -22.38 18.24 -5.69
C PHE A 5 -21.33 17.88 -6.79
N TYR A 6 -21.77 17.46 -7.99
CA TYR A 6 -20.92 16.87 -9.04
C TYR A 6 -20.94 17.67 -10.35
N LYS A 7 -20.80 19.00 -10.30
CA LYS A 7 -20.87 19.82 -11.53
C LYS A 7 -19.64 19.66 -12.43
N GLU A 8 -18.47 19.39 -11.85
CA GLU A 8 -17.23 19.15 -12.60
C GLU A 8 -16.89 17.67 -12.58
N LYS A 9 -16.70 17.09 -13.78
CA LYS A 9 -16.30 15.69 -13.94
C LYS A 9 -14.81 15.56 -13.65
N ILE A 10 -14.44 14.58 -12.84
CA ILE A 10 -13.03 14.26 -12.59
C ILE A 10 -12.44 13.51 -13.78
N LEU A 11 -13.20 12.58 -14.36
CA LEU A 11 -12.72 11.76 -15.48
C LEU A 11 -13.25 12.31 -16.81
N SER A 12 -12.32 12.50 -17.74
CA SER A 12 -12.68 12.79 -19.13
C SER A 12 -13.36 11.57 -19.79
N PRO A 13 -14.20 11.78 -20.82
CA PRO A 13 -14.80 10.69 -21.58
C PRO A 13 -13.76 9.73 -22.19
N GLY A 14 -12.58 10.25 -22.57
CA GLY A 14 -11.47 9.44 -23.08
C GLY A 14 -10.86 8.52 -22.02
N GLN A 15 -10.69 9.01 -20.79
CA GLN A 15 -10.22 8.20 -19.66
C GLN A 15 -11.20 7.08 -19.31
N LEU A 16 -12.50 7.39 -19.28
CA LEU A 16 -13.55 6.40 -19.03
C LEU A 16 -13.56 5.29 -20.09
N LYS A 17 -13.39 5.64 -21.38
CA LYS A 17 -13.30 4.66 -22.46
C LYS A 17 -12.09 3.74 -22.27
N ARG A 18 -10.90 4.29 -22.01
CA ARG A 18 -9.67 3.49 -21.77
C ARG A 18 -9.81 2.57 -20.55
N LEU A 19 -10.49 3.04 -19.50
CA LEU A 19 -10.77 2.24 -18.31
C LEU A 19 -11.69 1.05 -18.62
N SER A 20 -12.66 1.21 -19.53
CA SER A 20 -13.51 0.08 -19.99
C SER A 20 -12.74 -0.99 -20.78
N GLU A 21 -11.64 -0.60 -21.42
CA GLU A 21 -10.75 -1.50 -22.18
C GLU A 21 -9.69 -2.16 -21.28
N HIS A 22 -9.60 -1.76 -20.00
CA HIS A 22 -8.67 -2.32 -19.04
C HIS A 22 -8.97 -3.80 -18.78
N LYS A 23 -7.98 -4.67 -18.96
CA LYS A 23 -8.06 -6.10 -18.64
C LYS A 23 -7.16 -6.39 -17.46
N TYR A 24 -7.75 -6.97 -16.43
CA TYR A 24 -7.04 -7.44 -15.25
C TYR A 24 -5.96 -8.47 -15.62
N SER A 25 -4.73 -8.24 -15.16
CA SER A 25 -3.65 -9.22 -15.24
C SER A 25 -2.76 -9.12 -13.99
N CYS A 26 -3.19 -9.71 -12.88
CA CYS A 26 -2.33 -9.86 -11.71
C CYS A 26 -2.02 -11.34 -11.46
N SER A 27 -0.74 -11.64 -11.30
CA SER A 27 -0.24 -12.90 -10.77
C SER A 27 0.47 -12.59 -9.46
N SER A 28 -0.21 -12.76 -8.32
CA SER A 28 0.42 -12.66 -6.99
C SER A 28 1.17 -13.96 -6.71
N ALA A 29 2.37 -13.83 -6.13
CA ALA A 29 3.20 -14.93 -5.68
C ALA A 29 3.77 -14.60 -4.30
N SER A 30 2.90 -14.10 -3.41
CA SER A 30 3.21 -13.93 -1.99
C SER A 30 3.41 -15.32 -1.35
N LEU A 31 4.24 -15.38 -0.31
CA LEU A 31 4.57 -16.63 0.39
C LEU A 31 3.35 -17.17 1.14
N LEU A 32 2.60 -16.30 1.80
CA LEU A 32 1.43 -16.68 2.59
C LEU A 32 0.19 -16.96 1.74
N ASP A 33 0.07 -16.36 0.55
CA ASP A 33 -1.07 -16.56 -0.35
C ASP A 33 -1.39 -18.05 -0.57
N SER A 34 -0.36 -18.87 -0.80
CA SER A 34 -0.53 -20.31 -1.07
C SER A 34 -1.10 -21.08 0.13
N TYR A 35 -0.72 -20.68 1.35
CA TYR A 35 -1.20 -21.31 2.58
C TYR A 35 -2.61 -20.84 2.96
N LEU A 36 -2.99 -19.62 2.57
CA LEU A 36 -4.29 -19.04 2.88
C LEU A 36 -5.37 -19.33 1.83
N GLN A 37 -5.02 -19.84 0.65
CA GLN A 37 -6.01 -20.23 -0.38
C GLN A 37 -7.14 -21.12 0.17
N PRO A 38 -6.88 -22.22 0.92
CA PRO A 38 -7.95 -23.07 1.44
C PRO A 38 -8.90 -22.33 2.37
N TRP A 39 -8.38 -21.40 3.18
CA TRP A 39 -9.17 -20.55 4.07
C TRP A 39 -10.08 -19.62 3.27
N TRP A 40 -9.54 -18.93 2.27
CA TRP A 40 -10.30 -18.00 1.43
C TRP A 40 -11.33 -18.72 0.55
N ASP A 41 -11.02 -19.90 0.03
CA ASP A 41 -11.95 -20.72 -0.77
C ASP A 41 -13.11 -21.25 0.09
N TRP A 42 -12.82 -21.66 1.32
CA TRP A 42 -13.86 -22.00 2.29
C TRP A 42 -14.71 -20.78 2.62
N LEU A 43 -14.10 -19.63 2.92
CA LEU A 43 -14.81 -18.42 3.34
C LEU A 43 -15.71 -17.88 2.23
N VAL A 44 -15.21 -17.76 1.00
CA VAL A 44 -16.02 -17.31 -0.14
C VAL A 44 -17.19 -18.25 -0.42
N SER A 45 -17.05 -19.56 -0.16
CA SER A 45 -18.15 -20.53 -0.33
C SER A 45 -19.35 -20.24 0.60
N LYS A 46 -19.10 -19.61 1.76
CA LYS A 46 -20.12 -19.23 2.75
C LYS A 46 -20.77 -17.89 2.44
N VAL A 47 -20.15 -17.07 1.59
CA VAL A 47 -20.71 -15.79 1.16
C VAL A 47 -21.91 -16.04 0.23
N PRO A 48 -23.07 -15.38 0.48
CA PRO A 48 -24.23 -15.55 -0.37
C PRO A 48 -24.04 -14.85 -1.73
N LEU A 49 -24.62 -15.42 -2.79
CA LEU A 49 -24.44 -14.95 -4.18
C LEU A 49 -25.03 -13.56 -4.46
N TRP A 50 -25.92 -13.05 -3.60
CA TRP A 50 -26.48 -11.70 -3.73
C TRP A 50 -25.53 -10.61 -3.21
N LEU A 51 -24.54 -10.99 -2.40
CA LEU A 51 -23.62 -10.04 -1.79
C LEU A 51 -22.59 -9.56 -2.81
N ALA A 52 -22.59 -8.25 -3.06
CA ALA A 52 -21.68 -7.60 -3.99
C ALA A 52 -20.24 -7.60 -3.46
N PRO A 53 -19.22 -7.83 -4.31
CA PRO A 53 -17.80 -7.79 -3.92
C PRO A 53 -17.41 -6.50 -3.19
N ASN A 54 -17.70 -5.33 -3.76
CA ASN A 54 -17.36 -4.04 -3.16
C ASN A 54 -18.01 -3.82 -1.78
N LEU A 55 -19.13 -4.48 -1.49
CA LEU A 55 -19.76 -4.43 -0.17
C LEU A 55 -18.95 -5.24 0.86
N ILE A 56 -18.33 -6.34 0.44
CA ILE A 56 -17.42 -7.13 1.28
C ILE A 56 -16.20 -6.29 1.66
N THR A 57 -15.58 -5.65 0.66
CA THR A 57 -14.40 -4.79 0.82
C THR A 57 -14.67 -3.65 1.81
N ILE A 58 -15.77 -2.89 1.61
CA ILE A 58 -16.08 -1.74 2.48
C ILE A 58 -16.46 -2.17 3.90
N VAL A 59 -17.14 -3.31 4.07
CA VAL A 59 -17.45 -3.85 5.40
C VAL A 59 -16.16 -4.22 6.13
N GLY A 60 -15.22 -4.88 5.43
CA GLY A 60 -13.89 -5.14 5.97
C GLY A 60 -13.20 -3.86 6.41
N LEU A 61 -13.16 -2.84 5.54
CA LEU A 61 -12.49 -1.57 5.83
C LEU A 61 -13.10 -0.87 7.05
N VAL A 62 -14.42 -0.83 7.15
CA VAL A 62 -15.12 -0.22 8.29
C VAL A 62 -14.78 -0.94 9.60
N ILE A 63 -14.74 -2.27 9.60
CA ILE A 63 -14.34 -3.06 10.77
C ILE A 63 -12.91 -2.72 11.16
N ASN A 64 -11.99 -2.68 10.20
CA ASN A 64 -10.58 -2.35 10.46
C ASN A 64 -10.46 -0.96 11.10
N ILE A 65 -11.01 0.07 10.45
CA ILE A 65 -10.99 1.46 10.94
C ILE A 65 -11.58 1.54 12.34
N ALA A 66 -12.74 0.92 12.59
CA ALA A 66 -13.37 0.97 13.91
C ALA A 66 -12.47 0.37 14.99
N THR A 67 -11.88 -0.81 14.74
CA THR A 67 -10.98 -1.46 15.71
C THR A 67 -9.67 -0.71 15.92
N THR A 68 -9.11 -0.11 14.87
CA THR A 68 -7.92 0.76 14.98
C THR A 68 -8.22 2.04 15.75
N LEU A 69 -9.37 2.69 15.51
CA LEU A 69 -9.75 3.89 16.24
C LEU A 69 -9.99 3.63 17.73
N ILE A 70 -10.51 2.45 18.09
CA ILE A 70 -10.61 2.02 19.50
C ILE A 70 -9.21 1.92 20.12
N LEU A 71 -8.25 1.31 19.42
CA LEU A 71 -6.87 1.23 19.90
C LEU A 71 -6.24 2.63 20.08
N VAL A 72 -6.41 3.49 19.08
CA VAL A 72 -5.91 4.88 19.09
C VAL A 72 -6.56 5.70 20.21
N TYR A 73 -7.83 5.45 20.54
CA TYR A 73 -8.50 6.13 21.65
C TYR A 73 -7.82 5.84 23.00
N TYR A 74 -7.35 4.60 23.22
CA TYR A 74 -6.66 4.24 24.46
C TYR A 74 -5.19 4.64 24.51
N SER A 75 -4.53 4.76 23.35
CA SER A 75 -3.12 5.17 23.26
C SER A 75 -2.90 6.15 22.10
N PRO A 76 -3.43 7.39 22.20
CA PRO A 76 -3.32 8.38 21.12
C PRO A 76 -1.90 8.93 20.97
N ASP A 77 -1.12 8.90 22.05
CA ASP A 77 0.26 9.33 22.10
C ASP A 77 1.28 8.19 21.91
N ALA A 78 0.79 6.94 21.75
CA ALA A 78 1.60 5.73 21.69
C ALA A 78 2.57 5.54 22.89
N LYS A 79 2.31 6.22 24.02
CA LYS A 79 3.09 6.12 25.27
C LYS A 79 2.34 5.33 26.33
N ALA A 80 1.03 5.51 26.40
CA ALA A 80 0.18 4.72 27.29
C ALA A 80 0.06 3.28 26.78
N GLU A 81 0.10 2.32 27.69
CA GLU A 81 -0.12 0.92 27.33
C GLU A 81 -1.61 0.71 26.98
N PRO A 82 -1.93 0.31 25.74
CA PRO A 82 -3.30 0.04 25.38
C PRO A 82 -3.81 -1.21 26.13
N PRO A 83 -5.10 -1.24 26.52
CA PRO A 83 -5.70 -2.43 27.10
C PRO A 83 -5.52 -3.65 26.20
N ARG A 84 -5.21 -4.80 26.81
CA ARG A 84 -4.94 -6.06 26.10
C ARG A 84 -6.09 -6.48 25.17
N TRP A 85 -7.33 -6.20 25.57
CA TRP A 85 -8.50 -6.48 24.73
C TRP A 85 -8.59 -5.54 23.51
N ALA A 86 -8.12 -4.30 23.60
CA ALA A 86 -8.06 -3.38 22.47
C ALA A 86 -7.02 -3.85 21.44
N CYS A 87 -5.87 -4.35 21.92
CA CYS A 87 -4.89 -5.01 21.05
C CYS A 87 -5.49 -6.25 20.36
N PHE A 88 -6.20 -7.09 21.10
CA PHE A 88 -6.89 -8.26 20.53
C PHE A 88 -7.92 -7.86 19.47
N LEU A 89 -8.76 -6.85 19.75
CA LEU A 89 -9.74 -6.36 18.79
C LEU A 89 -9.08 -5.79 17.53
N CYS A 90 -7.96 -5.08 17.65
CA CYS A 90 -7.22 -4.58 16.49
C CYS A 90 -6.63 -5.73 15.65
N ALA A 91 -6.09 -6.77 16.30
CA ALA A 91 -5.61 -7.97 15.60
C ALA A 91 -6.74 -8.70 14.86
N LEU A 92 -7.88 -8.86 15.53
CA LEU A 92 -9.06 -9.51 14.96
C LEU A 92 -9.64 -8.69 13.80
N GLY A 93 -9.74 -7.37 13.96
CA GLY A 93 -10.23 -6.46 12.94
C GLY A 93 -9.37 -6.50 11.67
N LEU A 94 -8.04 -6.45 11.82
CA LEU A 94 -7.11 -6.55 10.70
C LEU A 94 -7.14 -7.94 10.03
N PHE A 95 -7.30 -9.02 10.80
CA PHE A 95 -7.48 -10.37 10.24
C PHE A 95 -8.78 -10.50 9.44
N ILE A 96 -9.87 -9.92 9.94
CA ILE A 96 -11.15 -9.87 9.23
C ILE A 96 -10.99 -9.06 7.95
N TYR A 97 -10.37 -7.86 8.02
CA TYR A 97 -10.11 -7.02 6.85
C TYR A 97 -9.38 -7.79 5.76
N GLN A 98 -8.20 -8.33 6.06
CA GLN A 98 -7.38 -9.11 5.13
C GLN A 98 -8.14 -10.29 4.53
N SER A 99 -8.96 -10.98 5.34
CA SER A 99 -9.76 -12.11 4.87
C SER A 99 -10.87 -11.68 3.92
N LEU A 100 -11.54 -10.55 4.19
CA LEU A 100 -12.62 -10.02 3.37
C LEU A 100 -12.11 -9.41 2.07
N ASP A 101 -10.96 -8.72 2.13
CA ASP A 101 -10.22 -8.19 0.99
C ASP A 101 -9.82 -9.32 0.01
N SER A 102 -9.17 -10.37 0.52
CA SER A 102 -8.74 -11.50 -0.31
C SER A 102 -9.87 -12.30 -0.99
N ILE A 103 -11.10 -12.24 -0.48
CA ILE A 103 -12.26 -12.95 -1.06
C ILE A 103 -13.10 -12.10 -2.00
N ASP A 104 -12.96 -10.77 -2.04
CA ASP A 104 -13.82 -9.92 -2.86
C ASP A 104 -13.66 -10.22 -4.36
N GLY A 105 -12.42 -10.41 -4.84
CA GLY A 105 -12.11 -10.77 -6.21
C GLY A 105 -12.50 -12.21 -6.52
N LYS A 106 -12.45 -13.11 -5.52
CA LYS A 106 -12.98 -14.48 -5.64
C LYS A 106 -14.51 -14.45 -5.78
N GLN A 107 -15.20 -13.63 -5.00
CA GLN A 107 -16.65 -13.43 -5.10
C GLN A 107 -17.04 -12.79 -6.44
N ALA A 108 -16.27 -11.82 -6.93
CA ALA A 108 -16.49 -11.19 -8.22
C ALA A 108 -16.40 -12.21 -9.36
N ARG A 109 -15.41 -13.10 -9.32
CA ARG A 109 -15.28 -14.22 -10.27
C ARG A 109 -16.43 -15.22 -10.15
N ARG A 110 -16.83 -15.58 -8.92
CA ARG A 110 -17.92 -16.52 -8.63
C ARG A 110 -19.28 -16.03 -9.12
N THR A 111 -19.51 -14.72 -9.07
CA THR A 111 -20.78 -14.09 -9.46
C THR A 111 -20.76 -13.52 -10.87
N GLY A 112 -19.63 -13.58 -11.57
CA GLY A 112 -19.45 -13.00 -12.91
C GLY A 112 -19.50 -11.46 -12.92
N SER A 113 -19.25 -10.81 -11.77
CA SER A 113 -19.32 -9.36 -11.59
C SER A 113 -17.95 -8.67 -11.55
N SER A 114 -16.89 -9.32 -12.05
CA SER A 114 -15.55 -8.72 -12.15
C SER A 114 -15.57 -7.49 -13.06
N SER A 115 -15.03 -6.37 -12.58
CA SER A 115 -14.99 -5.11 -13.33
C SER A 115 -13.78 -4.27 -12.94
N PRO A 116 -13.31 -3.35 -13.81
CA PRO A 116 -12.26 -2.38 -13.47
C PRO A 116 -12.63 -1.49 -12.28
N LEU A 117 -13.93 -1.24 -12.06
CA LEU A 117 -14.39 -0.51 -10.87
C LEU A 117 -14.09 -1.29 -9.59
N GLY A 118 -14.31 -2.60 -9.59
CA GLY A 118 -14.05 -3.43 -8.40
C GLY A 118 -12.57 -3.40 -8.02
N GLU A 119 -11.68 -3.53 -9.00
CA GLU A 119 -10.23 -3.43 -8.79
C GLU A 119 -9.80 -2.05 -8.28
N LEU A 120 -10.37 -0.98 -8.84
CA LEU A 120 -10.11 0.38 -8.35
C LEU A 120 -10.60 0.56 -6.90
N PHE A 121 -11.77 0.02 -6.58
CA PHE A 121 -12.39 0.14 -5.27
C PHE A 121 -11.59 -0.62 -4.20
N ASP A 122 -11.17 -1.84 -4.53
CA ASP A 122 -10.26 -2.68 -3.74
C ASP A 122 -8.96 -1.95 -3.41
N HIS A 123 -8.21 -1.51 -4.43
CA HIS A 123 -6.98 -0.73 -4.25
C HIS A 123 -7.17 0.58 -3.48
N GLY A 124 -8.31 1.25 -3.65
CA GLY A 124 -8.64 2.45 -2.90
C GLY A 124 -8.90 2.19 -1.41
N CYS A 125 -9.43 1.02 -1.05
CA CYS A 125 -9.61 0.60 0.35
C CYS A 125 -8.28 0.18 0.97
N ASP A 126 -7.48 -0.57 0.21
CA ASP A 126 -6.13 -0.99 0.62
C ASP A 126 -5.20 0.18 0.91
N SER A 127 -5.30 1.26 0.13
CA SER A 127 -4.47 2.44 0.35
C SER A 127 -4.76 3.13 1.68
N VAL A 128 -5.98 3.03 2.20
CA VAL A 128 -6.39 3.56 3.52
C VAL A 128 -5.89 2.67 4.66
N SER A 129 -5.96 1.35 4.48
CA SER A 129 -5.60 0.38 5.52
C SER A 129 -4.09 0.15 5.65
N THR A 130 -3.40 -0.06 4.53
CA THR A 130 -2.02 -0.59 4.54
C THR A 130 -1.09 0.13 3.56
N GLY A 131 -1.63 0.89 2.62
CA GLY A 131 -0.86 1.45 1.50
C GLY A 131 -0.57 0.40 0.42
N SER A 132 -0.64 0.77 -0.86
CA SER A 132 -0.40 -0.17 -1.97
C SER A 132 1.08 -0.21 -2.35
N LEU A 133 1.91 -0.92 -1.58
CA LEU A 133 3.33 -1.12 -1.92
C LEU A 133 3.65 -2.62 -2.08
N LYS A 134 3.84 -3.05 -3.33
CA LYS A 134 4.25 -4.42 -3.65
C LYS A 134 5.78 -4.54 -3.63
N PHE A 135 6.34 -5.22 -2.63
CA PHE A 135 7.79 -5.42 -2.48
C PHE A 135 8.22 -6.89 -2.71
N GLY A 136 8.02 -7.40 -3.94
CA GLY A 136 8.57 -8.71 -4.32
C GLY A 136 7.80 -9.90 -3.74
N LYS A 137 8.49 -10.87 -3.13
CA LYS A 137 7.87 -12.10 -2.56
C LYS A 137 7.15 -11.84 -1.22
N ILE A 138 7.48 -10.73 -0.56
CA ILE A 138 6.87 -10.30 0.69
C ILE A 138 5.94 -9.15 0.31
N ASP A 139 4.65 -9.41 0.38
CA ASP A 139 3.61 -8.50 -0.06
C ASP A 139 2.84 -7.96 1.16
N VAL A 140 1.77 -7.22 0.90
CA VAL A 140 0.87 -6.64 1.91
C VAL A 140 0.38 -7.70 2.91
N THR A 141 0.10 -8.92 2.44
CA THR A 141 -0.32 -10.06 3.28
C THR A 141 0.66 -10.33 4.42
N GLU A 142 1.95 -10.50 4.15
CA GLU A 142 2.96 -10.78 5.18
C GLU A 142 3.11 -9.63 6.18
N ALA A 143 3.04 -8.39 5.70
CA ALA A 143 3.11 -7.21 6.57
C ALA A 143 1.91 -7.18 7.54
N GLN A 144 0.70 -7.44 7.04
CA GLN A 144 -0.50 -7.49 7.88
C GLN A 144 -0.47 -8.64 8.89
N PHE A 145 -0.04 -9.84 8.48
CA PHE A 145 0.13 -10.96 9.42
C PHE A 145 1.19 -10.68 10.50
N THR A 146 2.22 -9.90 10.17
CA THR A 146 3.20 -9.42 11.15
C THR A 146 2.54 -8.47 12.16
N ILE A 147 1.72 -7.51 11.69
CA ILE A 147 0.98 -6.59 12.56
C ILE A 147 -0.02 -7.33 13.45
N ILE A 148 -0.76 -8.30 12.88
CA ILE A 148 -1.67 -9.18 13.62
C ILE A 148 -0.91 -9.92 14.72
N SER A 149 0.25 -10.50 14.40
CA SER A 149 1.09 -11.22 15.36
C SER A 149 1.59 -10.32 16.49
N ILE A 150 1.97 -9.08 16.18
CA ILE A 150 2.38 -8.08 17.18
C ILE A 150 1.25 -7.80 18.15
N HIS A 151 0.04 -7.55 17.65
CA HIS A 151 -1.12 -7.23 18.46
C HIS A 151 -1.62 -8.43 19.27
N LEU A 152 -1.60 -9.65 18.71
CA LEU A 152 -1.93 -10.88 19.43
C LEU A 152 -0.94 -11.17 20.56
N THR A 153 0.36 -11.00 20.31
CA THR A 153 1.39 -11.17 21.35
C THR A 153 1.17 -10.16 22.48
N SER A 154 0.89 -8.90 22.13
CA SER A 154 0.57 -7.84 23.09
C SER A 154 -0.72 -8.13 23.88
N ALA A 155 -1.70 -8.79 23.26
CA ALA A 155 -2.93 -9.21 23.95
C ALA A 155 -2.71 -10.39 24.91
N ILE A 156 -1.89 -11.38 24.53
CA ILE A 156 -1.65 -12.62 25.30
C ILE A 156 -0.64 -12.43 26.44
N PHE A 157 0.39 -11.61 26.24
CA PHE A 157 1.46 -11.42 27.22
C PHE A 157 1.47 -10.03 27.85
N GLY A 158 0.69 -9.09 27.32
CA GLY A 158 0.76 -7.68 27.69
C GLY A 158 1.74 -6.91 26.80
N PRO A 159 1.57 -5.58 26.59
CA PRO A 159 2.52 -4.77 25.82
C PRO A 159 3.95 -4.77 26.38
N GLU A 160 4.11 -4.97 27.69
CA GLU A 160 5.40 -5.03 28.39
C GLU A 160 6.35 -6.13 27.86
N ILE A 161 5.82 -7.19 27.24
CA ILE A 161 6.61 -8.30 26.68
C ILE A 161 7.68 -7.82 25.68
N TRP A 162 7.40 -6.71 24.98
CA TRP A 162 8.31 -6.12 24.01
C TRP A 162 9.55 -5.48 24.63
N MET A 163 9.49 -5.19 25.94
CA MET A 163 10.58 -4.63 26.73
C MET A 163 11.41 -5.71 27.44
N THR A 164 10.97 -6.97 27.41
CA THR A 164 11.69 -8.11 27.98
C THR A 164 12.98 -8.40 27.21
N GLU A 165 14.06 -8.71 27.93
CA GLU A 165 15.34 -9.10 27.33
C GLU A 165 15.27 -10.54 26.80
N VAL A 166 15.69 -10.73 25.55
CA VAL A 166 15.60 -12.01 24.82
C VAL A 166 16.61 -13.04 25.33
N ILE A 167 17.80 -12.59 25.71
CA ILE A 167 18.90 -13.45 26.18
C ILE A 167 19.40 -12.88 27.51
N PRO A 168 19.23 -13.59 28.65
CA PRO A 168 19.62 -13.11 29.97
C PRO A 168 21.11 -12.73 30.13
N TYR A 169 21.97 -13.20 29.21
CA TYR A 169 23.41 -12.95 29.22
C TYR A 169 23.89 -11.88 28.22
N LEU A 170 22.99 -11.39 27.35
CA LEU A 170 23.25 -10.27 26.44
C LEU A 170 22.39 -9.10 26.91
N ASN A 171 22.91 -8.35 27.89
CA ASN A 171 22.25 -7.16 28.42
C ASN A 171 21.77 -6.27 27.26
N GLY A 172 20.47 -6.00 27.23
CA GLY A 172 19.89 -5.00 26.34
C GLY A 172 19.27 -5.43 25.02
N LEU A 173 19.31 -6.71 24.65
CA LEU A 173 18.55 -7.17 23.47
C LEU A 173 17.07 -7.35 23.84
N GLN A 174 16.29 -6.27 23.74
CA GLN A 174 14.84 -6.31 23.97
C GLN A 174 14.09 -6.99 22.82
N LEU A 175 12.99 -7.67 23.13
CA LEU A 175 12.18 -8.41 22.17
C LEU A 175 11.71 -7.56 20.98
N LYS A 176 11.41 -6.27 21.20
CA LYS A 176 11.01 -5.33 20.13
C LYS A 176 12.02 -5.22 18.98
N TYR A 177 13.32 -5.45 19.25
CA TYR A 177 14.35 -5.41 18.22
C TYR A 177 14.31 -6.61 17.28
N LEU A 178 13.68 -7.72 17.67
CA LEU A 178 13.48 -8.87 16.78
C LEU A 178 12.56 -8.51 15.61
N ILE A 179 11.60 -7.60 15.78
CA ILE A 179 10.73 -7.13 14.69
C ILE A 179 11.59 -6.45 13.61
N GLY A 180 12.53 -5.59 14.02
CA GLY A 180 13.49 -4.96 13.10
C GLY A 180 14.39 -5.99 12.43
N GLY A 181 14.89 -6.98 13.19
CA GLY A 181 15.69 -8.08 12.67
C GLY A 181 14.96 -8.92 11.61
N VAL A 182 13.71 -9.32 11.88
CA VAL A 182 12.85 -10.05 10.93
C VAL A 182 12.61 -9.20 9.68
N THR A 183 12.30 -7.91 9.84
CA THR A 183 12.12 -6.99 8.71
C THR A 183 13.38 -6.90 7.84
N THR A 184 14.55 -6.86 8.48
CA THR A 184 15.84 -6.87 7.79
C THR A 184 16.05 -8.20 7.05
N ILE A 185 15.81 -9.36 7.69
CA ILE A 185 15.92 -10.68 7.03
C ILE A 185 14.96 -10.81 5.84
N CYS A 186 13.73 -10.34 6.00
CA CYS A 186 12.71 -10.28 4.95
C CYS A 186 13.20 -9.43 3.76
N ALA A 187 13.78 -8.27 4.04
CA ALA A 187 14.42 -7.44 3.02
C ALA A 187 15.59 -8.19 2.34
N LEU A 188 16.48 -8.83 3.11
CA LEU A 188 17.62 -9.61 2.58
C LEU A 188 17.17 -10.80 1.72
N SER A 189 16.07 -11.47 2.07
CA SER A 189 15.49 -12.57 1.29
C SER A 189 14.95 -12.08 -0.06
N SER A 190 14.34 -10.90 -0.06
CA SER A 190 13.93 -10.19 -1.28
C SER A 190 15.14 -9.84 -2.13
N PHE A 191 16.25 -9.46 -1.50
CA PHE A 191 17.55 -9.18 -2.13
C PHE A 191 18.20 -10.42 -2.79
N ASN A 192 18.18 -11.59 -2.12
CA ASN A 192 18.71 -12.84 -2.68
C ASN A 192 17.95 -13.31 -3.94
N SER A 193 16.63 -13.06 -3.97
CA SER A 193 15.81 -13.36 -5.14
C SER A 193 16.21 -12.56 -6.38
N MET A 194 16.80 -11.36 -6.21
CA MET A 194 17.31 -10.54 -7.31
C MET A 194 18.66 -11.04 -7.83
N PHE A 195 19.59 -11.42 -6.95
CA PHE A 195 20.87 -11.98 -7.37
C PHE A 195 20.70 -13.24 -8.21
N THR A 196 19.70 -14.06 -7.87
CA THR A 196 19.36 -15.23 -8.70
C THR A 196 19.02 -14.80 -10.13
N VAL A 197 18.20 -13.75 -10.32
CA VAL A 197 17.85 -13.21 -11.65
C VAL A 197 19.06 -12.62 -12.38
N ILE A 198 19.95 -11.94 -11.65
CA ILE A 198 21.18 -11.35 -12.20
C ILE A 198 22.17 -12.45 -12.64
N PHE A 199 22.41 -13.46 -11.80
CA PHE A 199 23.34 -14.55 -12.08
C PHE A 199 22.80 -15.59 -13.07
N THR A 200 21.48 -15.68 -13.27
CA THR A 200 20.88 -16.46 -14.36
C THR A 200 20.82 -15.69 -15.68
N GLY A 201 21.67 -14.66 -15.86
CA GLY A 201 21.81 -13.93 -17.12
C GLY A 201 20.59 -13.08 -17.49
N GLY A 202 19.84 -12.62 -16.49
CA GLY A 202 18.66 -11.80 -16.71
C GLY A 202 17.50 -12.53 -17.34
N VAL A 203 17.50 -13.87 -17.43
CA VAL A 203 16.31 -14.63 -17.83
C VAL A 203 15.36 -14.62 -16.63
N GLY A 204 14.44 -13.66 -16.60
CA GLY A 204 13.33 -13.70 -15.65
C GLY A 204 12.54 -15.01 -15.81
N LYS A 205 11.75 -15.40 -14.79
CA LYS A 205 10.89 -16.61 -14.82
C LYS A 205 10.00 -16.75 -16.07
N ASN A 206 9.82 -15.69 -16.86
CA ASN A 206 9.01 -15.63 -18.07
C ASN A 206 9.84 -15.42 -19.38
N GLY A 207 11.16 -15.58 -19.36
CA GLY A 207 11.99 -15.50 -20.57
C GLY A 207 12.36 -14.09 -21.05
N SER A 208 12.08 -13.03 -20.28
CA SER A 208 12.50 -11.67 -20.60
C SER A 208 13.98 -11.47 -20.27
N THR A 209 14.86 -11.43 -21.29
CA THR A 209 16.31 -11.22 -21.14
C THR A 209 16.62 -9.74 -20.82
N VAL A 210 17.37 -9.49 -19.75
CA VAL A 210 17.96 -8.17 -19.48
C VAL A 210 19.22 -8.02 -20.31
N ALA A 211 19.21 -7.12 -21.29
CA ALA A 211 20.42 -6.76 -22.03
C ALA A 211 21.41 -6.06 -21.09
N ILE A 212 22.60 -6.64 -20.91
CA ILE A 212 23.74 -5.99 -20.26
C ILE A 212 24.79 -5.73 -21.35
N LEU A 213 25.39 -4.54 -21.29
CA LEU A 213 26.48 -3.99 -22.10
C LEU A 213 26.11 -3.29 -23.41
N GLY A 214 25.91 -1.97 -23.29
CA GLY A 214 26.04 -0.98 -24.37
C GLY A 214 25.95 0.44 -23.81
N MET A 215 27.06 1.18 -23.80
CA MET A 215 27.16 2.53 -23.22
C MET A 215 26.38 3.56 -24.06
N THR A 216 25.38 4.27 -23.50
CA THR A 216 24.96 5.63 -23.96
C THR A 216 24.04 6.39 -22.96
N SER A 217 24.21 7.73 -22.94
CA SER A 217 23.29 8.83 -22.52
C SER A 217 23.19 9.30 -21.05
N MET A 218 22.78 10.57 -20.89
CA MET A 218 22.56 11.39 -19.67
C MET A 218 21.99 10.65 -18.44
N SER A 219 21.21 9.60 -18.67
CA SER A 219 20.69 8.71 -17.63
C SER A 219 21.78 8.05 -16.80
N GLN A 220 22.95 7.76 -17.39
CA GLN A 220 24.12 7.22 -16.69
C GLN A 220 24.85 8.27 -15.84
N LEU A 221 24.83 9.55 -16.23
CA LEU A 221 25.35 10.65 -15.41
C LEU A 221 24.47 10.86 -14.17
N ILE A 222 23.15 10.89 -14.36
CA ILE A 222 22.19 10.96 -13.24
C ILE A 222 22.37 9.74 -12.35
N SER A 223 22.43 8.53 -12.92
CA SER A 223 22.72 7.31 -12.15
C SER A 223 24.06 7.40 -11.41
N GLY A 224 25.10 7.97 -12.02
CA GLY A 224 26.43 8.18 -11.41
C GLY A 224 26.43 9.18 -10.26
N ILE A 225 25.70 10.29 -10.38
CA ILE A 225 25.49 11.27 -9.31
C ILE A 225 24.74 10.61 -8.14
N PHE A 226 23.72 9.82 -8.44
CA PHE A 226 23.02 9.02 -7.45
C PHE A 226 23.96 8.00 -6.79
N TYR A 227 24.73 7.20 -7.55
CA TYR A 227 25.73 6.27 -7.01
C TYR A 227 26.75 6.96 -6.10
N CYS A 228 27.20 8.17 -6.46
CA CYS A 228 28.14 8.95 -5.66
C CYS A 228 27.48 9.43 -4.34
N GLY A 229 26.26 9.99 -4.41
CA GLY A 229 25.48 10.35 -3.23
C GLY A 229 25.19 9.16 -2.30
N PHE A 230 24.91 7.98 -2.86
CA PHE A 230 24.67 6.75 -2.11
C PHE A 230 25.95 6.17 -1.50
N PHE A 231 27.07 6.24 -2.22
CA PHE A 231 28.38 5.86 -1.69
C PHE A 231 28.77 6.75 -0.51
N LEU A 232 28.46 8.05 -0.55
CA LEU A 232 28.66 8.96 0.58
C LEU A 232 27.82 8.55 1.79
N VAL A 233 26.54 8.18 1.61
CA VAL A 233 25.69 7.65 2.71
C VAL A 233 26.23 6.34 3.27
N PHE A 234 26.74 5.44 2.42
CA PHE A 234 27.37 4.20 2.87
C PHE A 234 28.69 4.47 3.62
N ILE A 235 29.49 5.42 3.17
CA ILE A 235 30.68 5.86 3.89
C ILE A 235 30.32 6.50 5.23
N ASP A 236 29.24 7.27 5.32
CA ASP A 236 28.75 7.82 6.58
C ASP A 236 28.18 6.72 7.50
N PHE A 237 27.58 5.68 6.95
CA PHE A 237 27.26 4.44 7.67
C PHE A 237 28.53 3.79 8.23
N VAL A 238 29.56 3.55 7.42
CA VAL A 238 30.86 3.00 7.86
C VAL A 238 31.51 3.89 8.92
N LYS A 239 31.45 5.22 8.78
CA LYS A 239 31.93 6.17 9.79
C LYS A 239 31.13 6.10 11.09
N SER A 240 29.83 5.81 11.05
CA SER A 240 29.02 5.65 12.26
C SER A 240 29.49 4.48 13.14
N PHE A 241 30.12 3.45 12.55
CA PHE A 241 30.82 2.38 13.26
C PHE A 241 32.12 2.86 13.90
N SER A 242 32.85 3.74 13.21
CA SER A 242 34.09 4.32 13.74
C SER A 242 33.84 5.36 14.84
N SER A 243 32.66 5.99 14.88
CA SER A 243 32.35 7.09 15.79
C SER A 243 31.59 6.67 17.06
N GLY A 244 31.25 5.39 17.24
CA GLY A 244 30.65 4.86 18.47
C GLY A 244 29.44 5.68 18.98
N GLY A 245 28.34 5.71 18.22
CA GLY A 245 27.23 6.63 18.46
C GLY A 245 26.59 6.51 19.85
N ILE A 246 26.66 7.58 20.64
CA ILE A 246 25.90 7.77 21.89
C ILE A 246 24.55 8.42 21.53
N GLY A 247 23.44 7.76 21.85
CA GLY A 247 22.09 8.32 21.69
C GLY A 247 21.90 9.57 22.56
N LYS A 248 21.19 10.59 22.05
CA LYS A 248 20.96 11.89 22.71
C LYS A 248 20.37 11.84 24.13
N ASN A 249 19.85 10.70 24.58
CA ASN A 249 19.16 10.54 25.86
C ASN A 249 19.80 9.50 26.80
N GLY A 250 21.05 9.07 26.57
CA GLY A 250 21.73 8.11 27.45
C GLY A 250 21.11 6.71 27.51
N SER A 251 20.04 6.46 26.76
CA SER A 251 19.44 5.14 26.57
C SER A 251 19.91 4.58 25.25
N THR A 252 20.62 3.45 25.28
CA THR A 252 20.46 2.22 24.46
C THR A 252 21.83 1.57 24.18
N ILE A 253 21.87 0.25 24.28
CA ILE A 253 23.03 -0.62 24.19
C ILE A 253 23.76 -0.49 22.84
N ALA A 254 25.04 -0.12 22.92
CA ALA A 254 25.99 -0.25 21.84
C ALA A 254 26.41 -1.72 21.70
N LEU A 255 26.43 -2.26 20.47
CA LEU A 255 26.96 -3.61 20.23
C LEU A 255 28.43 -3.67 20.70
N PRO A 256 28.84 -4.65 21.54
CA PRO A 256 30.16 -4.66 22.21
C PRO A 256 31.38 -4.60 21.28
N LEU A 257 31.25 -5.04 20.02
CA LEU A 257 32.33 -4.97 19.02
C LEU A 257 32.29 -3.70 18.15
N ILE A 258 31.16 -3.01 18.11
CA ILE A 258 30.74 -2.17 16.96
C ILE A 258 30.40 -0.74 17.44
N GLY A 259 30.10 -0.54 18.73
CA GLY A 259 29.89 0.78 19.30
C GLY A 259 28.62 1.49 18.81
N THR A 260 27.77 0.83 18.00
CA THR A 260 26.54 1.40 17.43
C THR A 260 25.29 0.80 18.07
N GLU A 261 24.23 1.60 18.15
CA GLU A 261 22.93 1.15 18.64
C GLU A 261 22.31 0.12 17.66
N LEU A 262 21.82 -1.01 18.17
CA LEU A 262 21.23 -2.08 17.36
C LEU A 262 20.08 -1.61 16.45
N LYS A 263 19.27 -0.64 16.93
CA LYS A 263 18.17 -0.03 16.17
C LYS A 263 18.66 0.71 14.92
N VAL A 264 19.85 1.32 15.00
CA VAL A 264 20.48 2.05 13.91
C VAL A 264 21.00 1.06 12.86
N VAL A 265 21.57 -0.06 13.30
CA VAL A 265 22.02 -1.14 12.39
C VAL A 265 20.87 -1.73 11.59
N SER A 266 19.76 -2.12 12.23
CA SER A 266 18.60 -2.68 11.52
C SER A 266 17.95 -1.68 10.55
N LEU A 267 17.85 -0.41 10.95
CA LEU A 267 17.33 0.67 10.10
C LEU A 267 18.21 0.86 8.85
N TRP A 268 19.53 0.98 9.03
CA TRP A 268 20.45 1.17 7.91
C TRP A 268 20.59 -0.07 7.01
N CYS A 269 20.50 -1.28 7.56
CA CYS A 269 20.41 -2.50 6.75
C CYS A 269 19.15 -2.49 5.88
N THR A 270 18.01 -2.13 6.45
CA THR A 270 16.74 -2.03 5.71
C THR A 270 16.82 -0.98 4.61
N VAL A 271 17.37 0.21 4.92
CA VAL A 271 17.63 1.28 3.94
C VAL A 271 18.59 0.80 2.84
N GLY A 272 19.69 0.14 3.20
CA GLY A 272 20.67 -0.41 2.26
C GLY A 272 20.04 -1.41 1.29
N ILE A 273 19.19 -2.29 1.78
CA ILE A 273 18.48 -3.26 0.94
C ILE A 273 17.44 -2.59 0.04
N ALA A 274 16.69 -1.61 0.56
CA ALA A 274 15.77 -0.82 -0.23
C ALA A 274 16.47 -0.07 -1.37
N ILE A 275 17.66 0.48 -1.11
CA ILE A 275 18.52 1.12 -2.12
C ILE A 275 18.93 0.13 -3.21
N LEU A 276 19.35 -1.09 -2.83
CA LEU A 276 19.75 -2.12 -3.79
C LEU A 276 18.56 -2.66 -4.62
N LEU A 277 17.37 -2.76 -4.02
CA LEU A 277 16.11 -3.06 -4.71
C LEU A 277 15.74 -1.97 -5.74
N ALA A 278 15.90 -0.70 -5.35
CA ALA A 278 15.69 0.43 -6.24
C ALA A 278 16.68 0.42 -7.42
N GLN A 279 17.95 0.10 -7.17
CA GLN A 279 18.99 -0.03 -8.19
C GLN A 279 18.64 -1.09 -9.24
N SER A 280 18.19 -2.28 -8.83
CA SER A 280 17.79 -3.35 -9.76
C SER A 280 16.58 -2.97 -10.60
N SER A 281 15.64 -2.22 -10.04
CA SER A 281 14.47 -1.75 -10.78
C SER A 281 14.89 -0.67 -11.79
N LEU A 282 15.78 0.24 -11.37
CA LEU A 282 16.30 1.32 -12.20
C LEU A 282 17.16 0.81 -13.36
N SER A 283 17.98 -0.23 -13.17
CA SER A 283 18.79 -0.81 -14.24
C SER A 283 17.94 -1.49 -15.33
N VAL A 284 16.84 -2.14 -14.96
CA VAL A 284 15.85 -2.70 -15.91
C VAL A 284 15.15 -1.58 -16.69
N ILE A 285 14.75 -0.50 -16.00
CA ILE A 285 14.10 0.67 -16.62
C ILE A 285 15.07 1.36 -17.61
N LEU A 286 16.31 1.62 -17.18
CA LEU A 286 17.31 2.32 -17.98
C LEU A 286 17.90 1.45 -19.10
N GLY A 287 17.92 0.13 -18.94
CA GLY A 287 18.30 -0.83 -19.98
C GLY A 287 17.24 -1.07 -21.04
N GLY A 288 16.08 -0.40 -20.96
CA GLY A 288 14.97 -0.59 -21.90
C GLY A 288 14.33 -1.98 -21.81
N GLY A 289 14.51 -2.68 -20.69
CA GLY A 289 14.04 -4.05 -20.49
C GLY A 289 12.53 -4.16 -20.62
N VAL A 290 12.05 -5.23 -21.24
CA VAL A 290 10.61 -5.46 -21.37
C VAL A 290 10.07 -5.95 -20.02
N GLY A 291 9.08 -5.26 -19.48
CA GLY A 291 8.45 -5.64 -18.20
C GLY A 291 7.86 -7.06 -18.25
N LYS A 292 7.52 -7.62 -17.08
CA LYS A 292 7.01 -9.00 -16.89
C LYS A 292 5.81 -9.38 -17.80
N ASN A 293 5.13 -8.38 -18.36
CA ASN A 293 3.95 -8.50 -19.22
C ASN A 293 4.18 -8.01 -20.67
N GLY A 294 5.42 -7.91 -21.15
CA GLY A 294 5.69 -7.44 -22.52
C GLY A 294 5.58 -5.92 -22.71
N SER A 295 5.40 -5.15 -21.62
CA SER A 295 5.39 -3.69 -21.65
C SER A 295 6.81 -3.16 -21.85
N THR A 296 7.10 -2.58 -23.01
CA THR A 296 8.33 -1.82 -23.24
C THR A 296 8.35 -0.57 -22.35
N VAL A 297 9.53 -0.18 -21.86
CA VAL A 297 9.73 1.02 -21.05
C VAL A 297 9.51 2.25 -21.92
N ALA A 298 8.26 2.70 -22.02
CA ALA A 298 7.91 3.93 -22.69
C ALA A 298 8.22 5.13 -21.78
N GLY A 299 9.47 5.60 -21.84
CA GLY A 299 9.90 6.87 -21.24
C GLY A 299 10.01 6.88 -19.72
N THR A 300 10.46 8.02 -19.18
CA THR A 300 10.65 8.31 -17.75
C THR A 300 9.37 8.23 -16.91
N SER A 301 8.23 7.90 -17.53
CA SER A 301 6.91 7.72 -16.91
C SER A 301 6.88 6.63 -15.82
N VAL A 302 7.79 5.64 -15.86
CA VAL A 302 7.91 4.60 -14.82
C VAL A 302 8.37 5.17 -13.47
N LEU A 303 9.13 6.28 -13.49
CA LEU A 303 9.55 6.99 -12.28
C LEU A 303 8.54 8.05 -11.82
N SER A 304 7.50 8.30 -12.60
CA SER A 304 6.46 9.28 -12.27
C SER A 304 5.82 9.10 -10.89
N PRO A 305 5.69 7.88 -10.31
CA PRO A 305 5.18 7.72 -8.95
C PRO A 305 6.07 8.32 -7.85
N ILE A 306 7.37 8.50 -8.07
CA ILE A 306 8.30 9.02 -7.04
C ILE A 306 7.97 10.47 -6.68
N ILE A 307 7.60 11.27 -7.67
CA ILE A 307 7.28 12.69 -7.51
C ILE A 307 6.10 12.89 -6.54
N PRO A 308 4.90 12.31 -6.77
CA PRO A 308 3.77 12.49 -5.88
C PRO A 308 3.99 11.87 -4.49
N PHE A 309 4.71 10.76 -4.34
CA PHE A 309 5.09 10.25 -3.01
C PHE A 309 6.04 11.20 -2.28
N SER A 310 7.01 11.78 -2.99
CA SER A 310 7.96 12.75 -2.44
C SER A 310 7.24 14.04 -2.00
N LEU A 311 6.20 14.47 -2.73
CA LEU A 311 5.33 15.58 -2.33
C LEU A 311 4.56 15.33 -1.03
N VAL A 312 4.44 14.08 -0.57
CA VAL A 312 3.84 13.75 0.74
C VAL A 312 4.92 13.58 1.80
N VAL A 313 5.95 12.78 1.52
CA VAL A 313 6.98 12.39 2.49
C VAL A 313 7.89 13.57 2.88
N VAL A 314 8.29 14.40 1.90
CA VAL A 314 9.21 15.53 2.18
C VAL A 314 8.54 16.58 3.07
N PRO A 315 7.31 17.06 2.80
CA PRO A 315 6.62 17.95 3.72
C PRO A 315 6.38 17.32 5.10
N ALA A 316 5.99 16.04 5.16
CA ALA A 316 5.85 15.33 6.44
C ALA A 316 7.16 15.31 7.24
N TYR A 317 8.31 15.14 6.59
CA TYR A 317 9.59 15.21 7.28
C TYR A 317 9.95 16.64 7.72
N ILE A 318 9.73 17.64 6.87
CA ILE A 318 10.05 19.03 7.20
C ILE A 318 9.19 19.53 8.37
N ILE A 319 7.89 19.23 8.35
CA ILE A 319 6.95 19.61 9.41
C ILE A 319 7.35 18.99 10.74
N TYR A 320 7.71 17.71 10.75
CA TYR A 320 8.28 17.04 11.92
C TYR A 320 9.53 17.75 12.45
N ARG A 321 10.48 18.09 11.56
CA ARG A 321 11.77 18.68 11.97
C ARG A 321 11.66 20.11 12.47
N LYS A 322 10.68 20.88 11.98
CA LYS A 322 10.52 22.30 12.31
C LYS A 322 9.45 22.57 13.37
N SER A 323 8.62 21.60 13.72
CA SER A 323 7.56 21.78 14.72
C SER A 323 8.11 22.26 16.06
N ALA A 324 7.55 23.36 16.58
CA ALA A 324 7.85 23.86 17.91
C ALA A 324 7.14 23.03 18.97
N ASP A 325 5.89 22.62 18.69
CA ASP A 325 5.03 21.86 19.60
C ASP A 325 5.33 20.36 19.59
N GLN A 326 6.34 19.92 18.83
CA GLN A 326 6.70 18.51 18.67
C GLN A 326 5.47 17.65 18.33
N VAL A 327 4.67 18.10 17.34
CA VAL A 327 3.34 17.52 17.06
C VAL A 327 3.37 16.02 16.79
N TYR A 328 4.45 15.51 16.19
CA TYR A 328 4.62 14.09 15.96
C TYR A 328 4.87 13.30 17.26
N GLN A 329 5.62 13.86 18.21
CA GLN A 329 5.95 13.20 19.47
C GLN A 329 4.82 13.31 20.50
N ASN A 330 4.01 14.36 20.41
CA ASN A 330 2.89 14.62 21.31
C ASN A 330 1.58 14.01 20.78
N HIS A 331 1.39 13.99 19.46
CA HIS A 331 0.19 13.45 18.82
C HIS A 331 0.52 12.53 17.62
N PRO A 332 1.33 11.46 17.81
CA PRO A 332 1.77 10.57 16.74
C PRO A 332 0.62 9.92 15.98
N ALA A 333 -0.44 9.47 16.65
CA ALA A 333 -1.55 8.80 15.98
C ALA A 333 -2.27 9.75 15.00
N LEU A 334 -2.60 10.96 15.43
CA LEU A 334 -3.24 11.97 14.58
C LEU A 334 -2.31 12.38 13.43
N TYR A 335 -1.02 12.52 13.69
CA TYR A 335 -0.02 12.84 12.68
C TYR A 335 0.05 11.76 11.59
N ILE A 336 0.18 10.49 11.99
CA ILE A 336 0.25 9.34 11.09
C ILE A 336 -1.05 9.20 10.30
N LEU A 337 -2.22 9.35 10.94
CA LEU A 337 -3.51 9.32 10.26
C LEU A 337 -3.63 10.45 9.23
N SER A 338 -3.18 11.66 9.54
CA SER A 338 -3.25 12.82 8.63
C SER A 338 -2.42 12.60 7.37
N PHE A 339 -1.11 12.33 7.52
CA PHE A 339 -0.23 12.12 6.37
C PHE A 339 -0.47 10.78 5.68
N GLY A 340 -0.93 9.77 6.41
CA GLY A 340 -1.38 8.49 5.87
C GLY A 340 -2.58 8.67 4.93
N MET A 341 -3.57 9.48 5.31
CA MET A 341 -4.70 9.80 4.44
C MET A 341 -4.30 10.59 3.19
N VAL A 342 -3.32 11.50 3.30
CA VAL A 342 -2.75 12.19 2.11
C VAL A 342 -2.11 11.17 1.17
N ALA A 343 -1.29 10.26 1.72
CA ALA A 343 -0.67 9.19 0.95
C ALA A 343 -1.72 8.27 0.29
N ALA A 344 -2.76 7.87 1.03
CA ALA A 344 -3.85 7.03 0.55
C ALA A 344 -4.57 7.66 -0.66
N LYS A 345 -4.85 8.97 -0.61
CA LYS A 345 -5.44 9.68 -1.75
C LYS A 345 -4.51 9.72 -2.95
N VAL A 346 -3.24 10.04 -2.74
CA VAL A 346 -2.22 10.06 -3.81
C VAL A 346 -2.09 8.69 -4.46
N THR A 347 -2.06 7.61 -3.67
CA THR A 347 -2.06 6.24 -4.17
C THR A 347 -3.31 5.95 -4.99
N ASN A 348 -4.50 6.33 -4.53
CA ASN A 348 -5.75 6.11 -5.27
C ASN A 348 -5.73 6.86 -6.62
N ARG A 349 -5.26 8.11 -6.65
CA ARG A 349 -5.07 8.88 -7.90
C ARG A 349 -4.10 8.19 -8.86
N LEU A 350 -3.02 7.61 -8.33
CA LEU A 350 -2.04 6.88 -9.13
C LEU A 350 -2.65 5.62 -9.75
N VAL A 351 -3.48 4.89 -9.01
CA VAL A 351 -4.21 3.73 -9.52
C VAL A 351 -5.16 4.15 -10.65
N VAL A 352 -5.93 5.23 -10.47
CA VAL A 352 -6.80 5.78 -11.53
C VAL A 352 -5.99 6.17 -12.77
N ALA A 353 -4.87 6.86 -12.59
CA ALA A 353 -3.99 7.27 -13.70
C ALA A 353 -3.45 6.04 -14.46
N HIS A 354 -3.03 5.00 -13.72
CA HIS A 354 -2.57 3.74 -14.30
C HIS A 354 -3.67 3.03 -15.10
N MET A 355 -4.86 2.84 -14.51
CA MET A 355 -5.97 2.13 -15.16
C MET A 355 -6.52 2.88 -16.37
N THR A 356 -6.53 4.22 -16.33
CA THR A 356 -6.96 5.07 -17.44
C THR A 356 -5.87 5.33 -18.49
N LYS A 357 -4.63 4.88 -18.23
CA LYS A 357 -3.44 5.15 -19.05
C LYS A 357 -3.28 6.65 -19.34
N ASN A 358 -3.33 7.45 -18.29
CA ASN A 358 -3.16 8.90 -18.37
C ASN A 358 -2.11 9.38 -17.36
N GLU A 359 -1.52 10.54 -17.60
CA GLU A 359 -0.63 11.18 -16.63
C GLU A 359 -1.44 11.68 -15.42
N MET A 360 -0.82 11.61 -14.23
CA MET A 360 -1.41 12.14 -13.00
C MET A 360 -1.03 13.61 -12.86
N GLU A 361 -2.01 14.49 -12.63
CA GLU A 361 -1.72 15.86 -12.22
C GLU A 361 -1.13 15.89 -10.80
N TYR A 362 0.05 16.50 -10.65
CA TYR A 362 0.80 16.48 -9.39
C TYR A 362 0.20 17.34 -8.29
N LEU A 363 -0.46 18.44 -8.65
CA LEU A 363 -1.13 19.30 -7.67
C LEU A 363 -2.46 18.67 -7.28
N ASP A 364 -2.69 18.62 -5.96
CA ASP A 364 -3.86 17.99 -5.39
C ASP A 364 -4.37 18.79 -4.19
N THR A 365 -5.68 18.82 -4.03
CA THR A 365 -6.35 19.48 -2.90
C THR A 365 -5.99 18.84 -1.55
N ALA A 366 -5.56 17.59 -1.49
CA ALA A 366 -5.09 16.96 -0.25
C ALA A 366 -3.77 17.55 0.25
N LEU A 367 -2.97 18.19 -0.62
CA LEU A 367 -1.75 18.88 -0.20
C LEU A 367 -2.04 20.19 0.53
N ILE A 368 -3.27 20.72 0.47
CA ILE A 368 -3.66 21.95 1.20
C ILE A 368 -3.48 21.76 2.71
N GLY A 369 -3.82 20.59 3.26
CA GLY A 369 -3.61 20.27 4.68
C GLY A 369 -2.15 20.40 5.12
N PRO A 370 -1.22 19.63 4.53
CA PRO A 370 0.22 19.80 4.75
C PRO A 370 0.74 21.21 4.46
N CYS A 371 0.24 21.89 3.42
CA CYS A 371 0.62 23.26 3.11
C CYS A 371 0.21 24.24 4.23
N MET A 372 -0.95 24.06 4.86
CA MET A 372 -1.37 24.89 6.00
C MET A 372 -0.41 24.74 7.18
N LEU A 373 0.00 23.51 7.51
CA LEU A 373 1.00 23.26 8.56
C LEU A 373 2.35 23.89 8.22
N PHE A 374 2.82 23.69 6.99
CA PHE A 374 4.08 24.27 6.53
C PHE A 374 4.08 25.80 6.56
N LEU A 375 2.98 26.44 6.13
CA LEU A 375 2.83 27.89 6.18
C LEU A 375 2.75 28.41 7.61
N ASN A 376 2.04 27.71 8.50
CA ASN A 376 1.97 28.08 9.92
C ASN A 376 3.37 28.09 10.57
N GLN A 377 4.21 27.10 10.25
CA GLN A 377 5.60 27.05 10.71
C GLN A 377 6.46 28.17 10.10
N TYR A 378 6.21 28.53 8.83
CA TYR A 378 6.92 29.62 8.17
C TYR A 378 6.65 30.98 8.83
N PHE A 379 5.41 31.23 9.28
CA PHE A 379 5.01 32.45 9.99
C PHE A 379 5.23 32.39 11.51
N ASN A 380 6.20 31.58 11.98
CA ASN A 380 6.55 31.45 13.39
C ASN A 380 5.38 31.04 14.31
N PHE A 381 4.58 30.04 13.89
CA PHE A 381 3.55 29.41 14.73
C PHE A 381 2.45 30.39 15.17
N TYR A 382 1.83 31.08 14.21
CA TYR A 382 0.74 32.01 14.49
C TYR A 382 -0.49 31.30 15.09
N PHE A 383 -0.74 30.06 14.65
CA PHE A 383 -1.76 29.17 15.21
C PHE A 383 -1.09 27.98 15.91
N ASP A 384 -1.76 27.43 16.93
CA ASP A 384 -1.33 26.21 17.61
C ASP A 384 -1.36 25.02 16.63
N GLU A 385 -0.22 24.34 16.51
CA GLU A 385 -0.01 23.30 15.49
C GLU A 385 -0.97 22.11 15.66
N TYR A 386 -1.46 21.86 16.88
CA TYR A 386 -2.42 20.78 17.15
C TYR A 386 -3.75 20.98 16.43
N TYR A 387 -4.31 22.19 16.49
CA TYR A 387 -5.58 22.49 15.81
C TYR A 387 -5.40 22.52 14.29
N VAL A 388 -4.27 23.03 13.81
CA VAL A 388 -3.95 23.00 12.36
C VAL A 388 -3.80 21.55 11.87
N LEU A 389 -3.25 20.65 12.69
CA LEU A 389 -3.16 19.22 12.37
C LEU A 389 -4.54 18.56 12.30
N TRP A 390 -5.46 18.88 13.22
CA TRP A 390 -6.86 18.42 13.12
C TRP A 390 -7.57 18.94 11.87
N LEU A 391 -7.38 20.22 11.53
CA LEU A 391 -7.92 20.80 10.30
C LEU A 391 -7.35 20.11 9.06
N CYS A 392 -6.06 19.79 9.07
CA CYS A 392 -5.42 18.98 8.03
C CYS A 392 -6.09 17.60 7.90
N PHE A 393 -6.25 16.87 9.00
CA PHE A 393 -6.91 15.56 9.00
C PHE A 393 -8.34 15.62 8.44
N ILE A 394 -9.17 16.52 8.96
CA ILE A 394 -10.58 16.67 8.57
C ILE A 394 -10.68 17.03 7.09
N TRP A 395 -9.85 17.98 6.63
CA TRP A 395 -9.82 18.40 5.23
C TRP A 395 -9.48 17.23 4.31
N VAL A 396 -8.38 16.53 4.58
CA VAL A 396 -7.90 15.43 3.74
C VAL A 396 -8.88 14.25 3.77
N ALA A 397 -9.48 13.93 4.91
CA ALA A 397 -10.50 12.89 5.01
C ALA A 397 -11.74 13.21 4.16
N PHE A 398 -12.26 14.44 4.26
CA PHE A 398 -13.38 14.90 3.44
C PHE A 398 -13.04 14.86 1.95
N ASP A 399 -11.88 15.39 1.58
CA ASP A 399 -11.41 15.49 0.21
C ASP A 399 -11.14 14.11 -0.43
N PHE A 400 -10.59 13.16 0.34
CA PHE A 400 -10.47 11.75 -0.07
C PHE A 400 -11.84 11.11 -0.30
N LEU A 401 -12.76 11.20 0.68
CA LEU A 401 -14.10 10.61 0.58
C LEU A 401 -14.87 11.19 -0.61
N LYS A 402 -14.78 12.51 -0.82
CA LYS A 402 -15.34 13.18 -1.98
C LYS A 402 -14.76 12.59 -3.25
N TYR A 403 -13.43 12.64 -3.44
CA TYR A 403 -12.74 12.15 -4.63
C TYR A 403 -13.13 10.70 -4.96
N SER A 404 -12.97 9.78 -3.99
CA SER A 404 -13.25 8.36 -4.16
C SER A 404 -14.71 8.11 -4.53
N SER A 405 -15.65 8.83 -3.91
CA SER A 405 -17.07 8.73 -4.24
C SER A 405 -17.39 9.22 -5.65
N GLN A 406 -16.79 10.34 -6.10
CA GLN A 406 -17.06 10.86 -7.45
C GLN A 406 -16.51 9.93 -8.53
N VAL A 407 -15.27 9.47 -8.38
CA VAL A 407 -14.64 8.54 -9.32
C VAL A 407 -15.47 7.25 -9.44
N CYS A 408 -15.89 6.66 -8.32
CA CYS A 408 -16.71 5.46 -8.33
C CYS A 408 -18.05 5.68 -9.04
N LEU A 409 -18.74 6.79 -8.76
CA LEU A 409 -20.04 7.10 -9.37
C LEU A 409 -19.92 7.42 -10.87
N GLU A 410 -18.88 8.13 -11.30
CA GLU A 410 -18.63 8.41 -12.71
C GLU A 410 -18.39 7.12 -13.51
N ILE A 411 -17.60 6.20 -12.95
CA ILE A 411 -17.35 4.88 -13.55
C ILE A 411 -18.63 4.03 -13.55
N CYS A 412 -19.40 4.02 -12.45
CA CYS A 412 -20.69 3.33 -12.39
C CYS A 412 -21.65 3.82 -13.49
N ASN A 413 -21.76 5.13 -13.66
CA ASN A 413 -22.61 5.75 -14.68
C ASN A 413 -22.15 5.41 -16.10
N HIS A 414 -20.84 5.33 -16.33
CA HIS A 414 -20.28 4.99 -17.64
C HIS A 414 -20.46 3.50 -17.98
N LEU A 415 -20.13 2.60 -17.03
CA LEU A 415 -20.21 1.15 -17.22
C LEU A 415 -21.63 0.59 -17.02
N LYS A 416 -22.57 1.41 -16.53
CA LYS A 416 -23.94 1.03 -16.18
C LYS A 416 -24.00 -0.10 -15.14
N ILE A 417 -23.09 -0.05 -14.17
CA ILE A 417 -23.01 -1.00 -13.05
C ILE A 417 -23.42 -0.33 -11.74
N MET A 418 -23.98 -1.12 -10.83
CA MET A 418 -24.32 -0.66 -9.48
C MET A 418 -23.15 -0.98 -8.54
N LEU A 419 -22.71 0.02 -7.77
CA LEU A 419 -21.52 -0.11 -6.91
C LEU A 419 -21.63 -1.24 -5.88
N PHE A 420 -22.79 -1.39 -5.23
CA PHE A 420 -23.01 -2.33 -4.12
C PHE A 420 -24.10 -3.37 -4.39
N ARG A 421 -24.47 -3.59 -5.66
CA ARG A 421 -25.54 -4.53 -6.01
C ARG A 421 -25.20 -5.30 -7.28
N ILE A 422 -25.37 -6.62 -7.23
CA ILE A 422 -25.27 -7.47 -8.41
C ILE A 422 -26.66 -7.47 -9.10
N PRO A 423 -26.75 -7.12 -10.39
CA PRO A 423 -28.00 -7.25 -11.12
C PRO A 423 -28.40 -8.72 -11.21
N TYR A 424 -29.66 -9.03 -10.84
CA TYR A 424 -30.21 -10.37 -11.00
C TYR A 424 -30.35 -10.68 -12.49
N SER A 425 -29.56 -11.62 -13.02
CA SER A 425 -29.84 -12.20 -14.34
C SER A 425 -30.90 -13.28 -14.16
N ASN A 426 -32.12 -13.04 -14.64
CA ASN A 426 -33.13 -14.09 -14.79
C ASN A 426 -32.68 -15.05 -15.91
N ASN A 427 -31.72 -15.92 -15.63
CA ASN A 427 -31.22 -16.91 -16.59
C ASN A 427 -32.17 -18.11 -16.78
N ASP A 428 -33.37 -18.10 -16.18
CA ASP A 428 -34.38 -19.14 -16.38
C ASP A 428 -35.41 -18.82 -17.48
N SER A 429 -35.49 -17.58 -17.97
CA SER A 429 -36.46 -17.20 -19.00
C SER A 429 -35.97 -17.39 -20.45
N ASP A 430 -34.65 -17.41 -20.69
CA ASP A 430 -34.11 -17.43 -22.07
C ASP A 430 -33.59 -18.79 -22.57
N LYS A 431 -33.58 -19.84 -21.73
CA LYS A 431 -33.21 -21.20 -22.18
C LYS A 431 -34.37 -21.99 -22.82
N ASN A 432 -35.61 -21.55 -22.68
CA ASN A 432 -36.79 -22.24 -23.24
C ASN A 432 -37.34 -21.64 -24.54
N GLY A 433 -36.87 -20.45 -24.97
CA GLY A 433 -37.38 -19.75 -26.16
C GLY A 433 -36.78 -20.21 -27.49
N THR A 434 -35.54 -20.69 -27.50
CA THR A 434 -34.79 -21.00 -28.74
C THR A 434 -34.94 -22.45 -29.21
N ASN A 435 -35.29 -23.40 -28.32
CA ASN A 435 -35.48 -24.81 -28.71
C ASN A 435 -36.87 -25.13 -29.30
N ARG A 436 -37.85 -24.23 -29.20
CA ARG A 436 -39.21 -24.46 -29.73
C ARG A 436 -39.40 -23.99 -31.19
N LEU A 437 -38.53 -23.11 -31.69
CA LEU A 437 -38.62 -22.55 -33.05
C LEU A 437 -37.82 -23.35 -34.11
N GLN A 438 -36.88 -24.21 -33.71
CA GLN A 438 -36.17 -25.11 -34.64
C GLN A 438 -36.84 -26.46 -34.84
N ARG A 439 -37.76 -26.88 -33.95
CA ARG A 439 -38.39 -28.20 -34.03
C ARG A 439 -39.64 -28.27 -34.94
N THR A 440 -40.16 -27.12 -35.39
CA THR A 440 -41.37 -27.04 -36.23
C THR A 440 -41.09 -26.87 -37.73
N LYS A 441 -39.83 -26.72 -38.16
CA LYS A 441 -39.45 -26.57 -39.59
C LYS A 441 -38.87 -27.83 -40.25
N SER A 442 -38.73 -28.94 -39.52
CA SER A 442 -38.07 -30.17 -40.02
C SER A 442 -39.02 -31.33 -40.38
N THR A 443 -40.34 -31.15 -40.37
CA THR A 443 -41.32 -32.24 -40.58
C THR A 443 -42.34 -31.98 -41.69
N LYS A 444 -41.95 -31.29 -42.78
CA LYS A 444 -42.73 -31.25 -44.02
C LYS A 444 -41.82 -31.21 -45.25
N LYS A 445 -41.25 -32.38 -45.61
CA LYS A 445 -40.80 -32.70 -46.98
C LYS A 445 -40.42 -34.18 -47.04
N HIS A 446 -41.43 -35.03 -47.19
CA HIS A 446 -41.37 -36.33 -47.85
C HIS A 446 -42.81 -36.78 -48.09
N HIS A 447 -43.30 -36.50 -49.30
CA HIS A 447 -44.13 -37.38 -50.11
C HIS A 447 -44.11 -36.84 -51.53
#